data_AF-W7SLZ4-F1
#
_entry.id   AF-W7SLZ4-F1
#
_cell.length_a   1.000
_cell.length_b   1.000
_cell.length_c   1.000
_cell.angle_alpha   90.00
_cell.angle_beta   90.00
_cell.angle_gamma   90.00
#
_symmetry.space_group_name_H-M   'P 1'
#
loop_
_entity.id
_entity.type
_entity.pdbx_description
1 polymer ?
#
loop_
_entity_poly.entity_id
_entity_poly.type
_entity_poly.pdbx_seq_one_letter_code
_entity_poly.pdbx_strand_id
1 'polypeptide(L)'
;MLDTGVFPGGPEPMLWRPDLDQPRLRREAVMESVLPEAAPFALIGTAIAFMTGSWIGVLVALLVLALAGLAAVSAYRCWGLDCSRPGWTRHRRDRGAGEWFYRPSDFTALSKDCRDQVDNVFAALGVFDDPLVLAWLDPADRREVHVVAWQLLDCLHATLPARTLLGRVMPDLADDGVVTLARYELVRLDTEISVGVEAFCDTSALVRELAVRITAPRRRVALHAGLRCLRLPTVPAVAELREDVRSRVRAVQQVLDLAGTTP
;
A
#
# COMPACT_ATOMS: atom_id res chain seq x y z
N MET A 1 -8.46 0.12 0.15
CA MET A 1 -9.13 -1.14 0.54
C MET A 1 -8.08 -2.04 1.12
N LEU A 2 -8.33 -2.58 2.31
CA LEU A 2 -7.41 -3.51 2.96
C LEU A 2 -7.67 -4.90 2.39
N ASP A 3 -6.59 -5.58 2.02
CA ASP A 3 -6.62 -6.96 1.53
C ASP A 3 -5.47 -7.75 2.18
N THR A 4 -5.48 -9.07 2.04
CA THR A 4 -4.40 -9.93 2.55
C THR A 4 -3.59 -10.46 1.38
N GLY A 5 -2.33 -10.05 1.30
CA GLY A 5 -1.38 -10.59 0.33
C GLY A 5 -0.52 -11.69 0.95
N VAL A 6 -0.10 -12.67 0.15
CA VAL A 6 0.85 -13.72 0.54
C VAL A 6 2.25 -13.32 0.07
N PHE A 7 3.20 -13.16 0.98
CA PHE A 7 4.58 -12.74 0.71
C PHE A 7 5.57 -13.82 1.13
N PRO A 8 6.87 -13.70 0.79
CA PRO A 8 7.89 -14.66 1.23
C PRO A 8 7.96 -14.83 2.76
N GLY A 9 7.58 -13.79 3.53
CA GLY A 9 7.49 -13.82 4.98
C GLY A 9 6.17 -14.39 5.55
N GLY A 10 5.18 -14.68 4.69
CA GLY A 10 3.84 -15.13 5.10
C GLY A 10 2.73 -14.20 4.64
N PRO A 11 1.48 -14.44 5.07
CA PRO A 11 0.34 -13.57 4.79
C PRO A 11 0.47 -12.25 5.56
N GLU A 12 0.32 -11.12 4.86
CA GLU A 12 0.37 -9.77 5.45
C GLU A 12 -0.79 -8.91 4.95
N PRO A 13 -1.32 -8.01 5.80
CA PRO A 13 -2.30 -7.03 5.38
C PRO A 13 -1.67 -6.01 4.42
N MET A 14 -2.44 -5.60 3.44
CA MET A 14 -2.00 -4.73 2.35
C MET A 14 -3.04 -3.65 2.11
N LEU A 15 -2.66 -2.39 2.23
CA LEU A 15 -3.52 -1.25 1.93
C LEU A 15 -3.30 -0.85 0.47
N TRP A 16 -4.33 -0.99 -0.37
CA TRP A 16 -4.30 -0.48 -1.74
C TRP A 16 -4.54 1.03 -1.79
N ARG A 17 -3.84 1.71 -2.71
CA ARG A 17 -4.04 3.13 -2.98
C ARG A 17 -5.50 3.42 -3.35
N PRO A 18 -6.17 4.38 -2.68
CA PRO A 18 -7.59 4.64 -2.90
C PRO A 18 -7.95 5.16 -4.30
N ASP A 19 -7.05 5.93 -4.92
CA ASP A 19 -7.28 6.57 -6.23
C ASP A 19 -6.62 5.82 -7.40
N LEU A 20 -6.38 4.53 -7.20
CA LEU A 20 -5.73 3.70 -8.20
C LEU A 20 -6.66 3.48 -9.38
N ASP A 21 -6.18 3.81 -10.58
CA ASP A 21 -6.97 3.72 -11.81
C ASP A 21 -7.20 2.24 -12.18
N GLN A 22 -8.36 1.72 -11.79
CA GLN A 22 -8.77 0.32 -12.00
C GLN A 22 -8.58 -0.20 -13.44
N PRO A 23 -8.96 0.53 -14.52
CA PRO A 23 -8.70 0.08 -15.88
C PRO A 23 -7.20 -0.01 -16.20
N ARG A 24 -6.38 0.90 -15.69
CA ARG A 24 -4.93 0.84 -15.85
C ARG A 24 -4.34 -0.39 -15.15
N LEU A 25 -4.76 -0.64 -13.90
CA LEU A 25 -4.34 -1.82 -13.15
C LEU A 25 -4.69 -3.11 -13.88
N ARG A 26 -5.94 -3.23 -14.36
CA ARG A 26 -6.38 -4.42 -15.10
C ARG A 26 -5.57 -4.62 -16.36
N ARG A 27 -5.25 -3.52 -17.07
CA ARG A 27 -4.43 -3.59 -18.28
C ARG A 27 -3.01 -4.05 -17.97
N GLU A 28 -2.38 -3.50 -16.94
CA GLU A 28 -1.04 -3.90 -16.50
C GLU A 28 -1.05 -5.36 -16.01
N ALA A 29 -2.07 -5.77 -15.24
CA ALA A 29 -2.29 -7.15 -14.81
C ALA A 29 -2.40 -8.14 -15.98
N VAL A 30 -3.17 -7.79 -17.00
CA VAL A 30 -3.34 -8.63 -18.20
C VAL A 30 -2.05 -8.68 -19.01
N MET A 31 -1.38 -7.55 -19.20
CA MET A 31 -0.11 -7.51 -19.94
C MET A 31 0.95 -8.36 -19.25
N GLU A 32 1.09 -8.24 -17.92
CA GLU A 32 2.07 -8.98 -17.14
C GLU A 32 1.76 -10.48 -17.01
N SER A 33 0.48 -10.88 -17.02
CA SER A 33 0.11 -12.30 -16.99
C SER A 33 0.23 -12.99 -18.36
N VAL A 34 0.11 -12.24 -19.47
CA VAL A 34 0.09 -12.82 -20.82
C VAL A 34 1.46 -12.78 -21.52
N LEU A 35 2.19 -11.66 -21.46
CA LEU A 35 3.43 -11.49 -22.24
C LEU A 35 4.56 -12.47 -21.86
N PRO A 36 4.89 -12.67 -20.57
CA PRO A 36 6.06 -13.45 -20.20
C PRO A 36 5.79 -14.96 -20.14
N GLU A 37 4.58 -15.36 -19.72
CA GLU A 37 4.27 -16.78 -19.49
C GLU A 37 3.52 -17.41 -20.66
N ALA A 38 2.48 -16.78 -21.22
CA ALA A 38 1.59 -17.44 -22.18
C ALA A 38 2.03 -17.30 -23.65
N ALA A 39 2.58 -16.15 -24.03
CA ALA A 39 3.01 -15.86 -25.40
C ALA A 39 4.03 -16.86 -26.00
N PRO A 40 5.09 -17.30 -25.29
CA PRO A 40 6.04 -18.26 -25.85
C PRO A 40 5.42 -19.63 -26.10
N PHE A 41 4.52 -20.11 -25.23
CA PHE A 41 3.83 -21.39 -25.45
C PHE A 41 2.87 -21.34 -26.63
N ALA A 42 2.15 -20.22 -26.82
CA ALA A 42 1.30 -20.03 -27.98
C ALA A 42 2.10 -20.03 -29.30
N LEU A 43 3.28 -19.40 -29.32
CA LEU A 43 4.19 -19.41 -30.48
C LEU A 43 4.75 -20.81 -30.77
N ILE A 44 5.14 -21.57 -29.74
CA ILE A 44 5.62 -22.95 -29.91
C ILE A 44 4.49 -23.86 -30.41
N GLY A 45 3.29 -23.75 -29.83
CA GLY A 45 2.12 -24.54 -30.24
C GLY A 45 1.71 -24.29 -31.69
N THR A 46 1.70 -23.02 -32.11
CA THR A 46 1.40 -22.65 -33.50
C THR A 46 2.49 -23.13 -34.48
N ALA A 47 3.77 -23.06 -34.10
CA ALA A 47 4.85 -23.60 -34.91
C ALA A 47 4.76 -25.13 -35.10
N ILE A 48 4.44 -25.89 -34.04
CA ILE A 48 4.28 -27.35 -34.10
C ILE A 48 3.09 -27.75 -34.98
N ALA A 49 1.96 -27.05 -34.86
CA ALA A 49 0.79 -27.30 -35.71
C ALA A 49 1.09 -27.06 -37.20
N PHE A 50 1.83 -25.98 -37.50
CA PHE A 50 2.23 -25.66 -38.88
C PHE A 50 3.18 -26.71 -39.47
N MET A 51 4.14 -27.22 -38.67
CA MET A 51 5.10 -28.22 -39.14
C MET A 51 4.50 -29.61 -39.35
N THR A 52 3.51 -30.00 -38.53
CA THR A 52 2.98 -31.38 -38.57
C THR A 52 1.87 -31.58 -39.59
N GLY A 53 1.19 -30.51 -40.04
CA GLY A 53 0.16 -30.57 -41.09
C GLY A 53 -1.00 -31.54 -40.82
N SER A 54 -1.14 -32.01 -39.57
CA SER A 54 -2.04 -33.10 -39.18
C SER A 54 -3.06 -32.61 -38.16
N TRP A 55 -4.21 -33.28 -38.12
CA TRP A 55 -5.26 -33.00 -37.12
C TRP A 55 -4.75 -33.17 -35.67
N ILE A 56 -3.75 -34.04 -35.47
CA ILE A 56 -3.08 -34.23 -34.18
C ILE A 56 -2.33 -32.95 -33.78
N GLY A 57 -1.63 -32.31 -34.72
CA GLY A 57 -0.96 -31.02 -34.49
C GLY A 57 -1.92 -29.91 -34.08
N VAL A 58 -3.10 -29.86 -34.70
CA VAL A 58 -4.16 -28.90 -34.34
C VAL A 58 -4.66 -29.14 -32.91
N LEU A 59 -4.89 -30.39 -32.52
CA LEU A 59 -5.31 -30.73 -31.15
C LEU A 59 -4.26 -30.37 -30.11
N VAL A 60 -2.98 -30.65 -30.40
CA VAL A 60 -1.86 -30.28 -29.50
C VAL A 60 -1.77 -28.76 -29.35
N ALA A 61 -1.92 -27.99 -30.43
CA ALA A 61 -1.92 -26.53 -30.36
C ALA A 61 -3.10 -25.99 -29.53
N LEU A 62 -4.31 -26.52 -29.72
CA LEU A 62 -5.47 -26.15 -28.92
C LEU A 62 -5.28 -26.46 -27.44
N LEU A 63 -4.68 -27.62 -27.11
CA LEU A 63 -4.37 -27.98 -25.74
C LEU A 63 -3.35 -27.02 -25.12
N VAL A 64 -2.28 -26.67 -25.84
CA VAL A 64 -1.26 -25.71 -25.37
C VAL A 64 -1.88 -24.32 -25.18
N LEU A 65 -2.74 -23.86 -26.09
CA LEU A 65 -3.49 -22.61 -25.96
C LEU A 65 -4.41 -22.62 -24.74
N ALA A 66 -5.13 -23.72 -24.49
CA ALA A 66 -6.01 -23.86 -23.34
C ALA A 66 -5.23 -23.84 -22.02
N LEU A 67 -4.09 -24.53 -21.95
CA LEU A 67 -3.21 -24.52 -20.78
C LEU A 67 -2.60 -23.15 -20.54
N ALA A 68 -2.15 -22.45 -21.60
CA ALA A 68 -1.64 -21.09 -21.51
C ALA A 68 -2.73 -20.11 -21.04
N GLY A 69 -3.97 -20.27 -21.51
CA GLY A 69 -5.12 -19.49 -21.06
C GLY A 69 -5.44 -19.73 -19.59
N LEU A 70 -5.47 -20.98 -19.13
CA LEU A 70 -5.66 -21.33 -17.72
C LEU A 70 -4.55 -20.76 -16.83
N ALA A 71 -3.29 -20.84 -17.28
CA ALA A 71 -2.15 -20.25 -16.59
C ALA A 71 -2.29 -18.73 -16.48
N ALA A 72 -2.69 -18.04 -17.56
CA ALA A 72 -2.91 -16.60 -17.55
C ALA A 72 -4.07 -16.17 -16.64
N VAL A 73 -5.19 -16.92 -16.61
CA VAL A 73 -6.31 -16.63 -15.68
C VAL A 73 -5.90 -16.84 -14.23
N SER A 74 -5.13 -17.91 -13.95
CA SER A 74 -4.57 -18.15 -12.62
C SER A 74 -3.63 -17.01 -12.21
N ALA A 75 -2.71 -16.63 -13.10
CA ALA A 75 -1.79 -15.50 -12.95
C ALA A 75 -2.52 -14.19 -12.65
N TYR A 76 -3.56 -13.88 -13.42
CA TYR A 76 -4.39 -12.71 -13.19
C TYR A 76 -5.14 -12.75 -11.85
N ARG A 77 -5.63 -13.92 -11.42
CA ARG A 77 -6.38 -14.04 -10.16
C ARG A 77 -5.53 -13.85 -8.91
N CYS A 78 -4.29 -14.32 -8.92
CA CYS A 78 -3.37 -14.02 -7.81
C CYS A 78 -2.49 -12.81 -8.08
N TRP A 79 -2.75 -12.07 -9.18
CA TRP A 79 -2.07 -10.82 -9.48
C TRP A 79 -2.34 -9.82 -8.36
N GLY A 80 -1.25 -9.46 -7.67
CA GLY A 80 -1.26 -8.56 -6.53
C GLY A 80 -1.64 -9.16 -5.18
N LEU A 81 -2.08 -10.43 -5.11
CA LEU A 81 -2.44 -11.13 -3.88
C LEU A 81 -1.47 -12.26 -3.51
N ASP A 82 -0.83 -12.92 -4.48
CA ASP A 82 0.23 -13.91 -4.22
C ASP A 82 1.56 -13.38 -4.74
N CYS A 83 2.35 -12.84 -3.82
CA CYS A 83 3.69 -12.29 -4.05
C CYS A 83 4.79 -13.21 -3.49
N SER A 84 4.44 -14.41 -3.04
CA SER A 84 5.40 -15.38 -2.49
C SER A 84 6.19 -16.10 -3.58
N ARG A 85 5.68 -16.12 -4.82
CA ARG A 85 6.25 -16.90 -5.93
C ARG A 85 7.37 -16.14 -6.65
N PRO A 86 8.60 -16.68 -6.74
CA PRO A 86 9.76 -15.99 -7.35
C PRO A 86 9.64 -15.71 -8.86
N GLY A 87 8.65 -16.29 -9.55
CA GLY A 87 8.31 -15.98 -10.95
C GLY A 87 7.35 -14.80 -11.11
N TRP A 88 6.42 -14.63 -10.16
CA TRP A 88 5.37 -13.60 -10.22
C TRP A 88 5.85 -12.27 -9.64
N THR A 89 6.89 -12.30 -8.81
CA THR A 89 7.58 -11.12 -8.27
C THR A 89 8.44 -10.38 -9.29
N ARG A 90 8.80 -11.00 -10.43
CA ARG A 90 9.62 -10.36 -11.49
C ARG A 90 8.86 -9.27 -12.27
N HIS A 91 7.54 -9.32 -12.26
CA HIS A 91 6.70 -8.41 -13.05
C HIS A 91 6.14 -7.24 -12.24
N ARG A 92 6.10 -7.32 -10.90
CA ARG A 92 5.80 -6.16 -10.06
C ARG A 92 6.98 -5.18 -10.04
N ARG A 93 6.87 -4.07 -10.76
CA ARG A 93 7.79 -2.92 -10.62
C ARG A 93 7.65 -2.24 -9.25
N ASP A 94 6.46 -2.26 -8.65
CA ASP A 94 6.25 -1.73 -7.31
C ASP A 94 6.49 -2.83 -6.26
N ARG A 95 7.59 -2.67 -5.50
CA ARG A 95 7.97 -3.54 -4.39
C ARG A 95 7.29 -3.16 -3.07
N GLY A 96 6.23 -2.35 -3.07
CA GLY A 96 5.56 -1.87 -1.85
C GLY A 96 6.09 -0.52 -1.38
N ALA A 97 6.59 0.32 -2.29
CA ALA A 97 7.14 1.63 -1.96
C ALA A 97 6.10 2.77 -2.18
N GLY A 98 4.81 2.46 -2.05
CA GLY A 98 3.75 3.46 -2.11
C GLY A 98 3.30 3.89 -3.50
N GLU A 99 3.70 3.21 -4.57
CA GLU A 99 3.14 3.52 -5.89
C GLU A 99 1.67 3.03 -5.94
N TRP A 100 1.43 1.79 -5.47
CA TRP A 100 0.18 1.06 -5.63
C TRP A 100 -0.40 0.56 -4.31
N PHE A 101 0.45 0.11 -3.38
CA PHE A 101 0.02 -0.38 -2.07
C PHE A 101 1.10 -0.17 -0.99
N TYR A 102 0.71 -0.30 0.28
CA TYR A 102 1.59 -0.36 1.45
C TYR A 102 1.35 -1.63 2.27
N ARG A 103 2.41 -2.12 2.93
CA ARG A 103 2.40 -3.21 3.92
C ARG A 103 3.21 -2.83 5.15
N PRO A 104 2.99 -3.46 6.31
CA PRO A 104 3.83 -3.23 7.50
C PRO A 104 5.33 -3.46 7.24
N SER A 105 5.66 -4.48 6.45
CA SER A 105 7.05 -4.85 6.11
C SER A 105 7.82 -3.77 5.32
N ASP A 106 7.12 -2.87 4.63
CA ASP A 106 7.71 -1.76 3.87
C ASP A 106 8.31 -0.67 4.78
N PHE A 107 8.00 -0.71 6.09
CA PHE A 107 8.43 0.27 7.09
C PHE A 107 9.46 -0.28 8.08
N THR A 108 10.06 -1.44 7.80
CA THR A 108 11.04 -2.10 8.67
C THR A 108 12.25 -1.23 9.00
N ALA A 109 12.65 -0.34 8.10
CA ALA A 109 13.75 0.60 8.26
C ALA A 109 13.45 1.80 9.19
N LEU A 110 12.21 1.98 9.65
CA LEU A 110 11.86 3.05 10.60
C LEU A 110 12.29 2.72 12.04
N SER A 111 12.21 3.72 12.92
CA SER A 111 12.34 3.52 14.37
C SER A 111 11.20 2.63 14.89
N LYS A 112 11.39 2.04 16.08
CA LYS A 112 10.36 1.19 16.70
C LYS A 112 9.03 1.93 16.85
N ASP A 113 9.06 3.16 17.37
CA ASP A 113 7.85 3.95 17.61
C ASP A 113 7.06 4.21 16.31
N CYS A 114 7.76 4.49 15.20
CA CYS A 114 7.11 4.67 13.91
C CYS A 114 6.58 3.36 13.31
N ARG A 115 7.22 2.21 13.59
CA ARG A 115 6.67 0.90 13.21
C ARG A 115 5.40 0.60 14.00
N ASP A 116 5.41 0.88 15.30
CA ASP A 116 4.23 0.73 16.16
C ASP A 116 3.07 1.62 15.64
N GLN A 117 3.36 2.83 15.15
CA GLN A 117 2.37 3.68 14.46
C GLN A 117 1.80 3.04 13.19
N VAL A 118 2.64 2.42 12.34
CA VAL A 118 2.18 1.71 11.14
C VAL A 118 1.25 0.56 11.52
N ASP A 119 1.66 -0.27 12.49
CA ASP A 119 0.87 -1.39 12.98
C ASP A 119 -0.48 -0.92 13.53
N ASN A 120 -0.49 0.19 14.26
CA ASN A 120 -1.71 0.83 14.77
C ASN A 120 -2.64 1.29 13.63
N VAL A 121 -2.12 1.89 12.57
CA VAL A 121 -2.93 2.29 11.39
C VAL A 121 -3.56 1.05 10.73
N PHE A 122 -2.79 -0.02 10.52
CA PHE A 122 -3.31 -1.27 9.94
C PHE A 122 -4.35 -1.93 10.85
N ALA A 123 -4.12 -1.96 12.16
CA ALA A 123 -5.08 -2.48 13.13
C ALA A 123 -6.39 -1.67 13.16
N ALA A 124 -6.28 -0.34 13.09
CA ALA A 124 -7.43 0.57 13.01
C ALA A 124 -8.21 0.36 11.71
N LEU A 125 -7.53 0.24 10.56
CA LEU A 125 -8.17 -0.09 9.27
C LEU A 125 -8.94 -1.41 9.32
N GLY A 126 -8.38 -2.43 10.00
CA GLY A 126 -9.07 -3.70 10.21
C GLY A 126 -10.43 -3.56 10.90
N VAL A 127 -10.64 -2.53 11.71
CA VAL A 127 -11.96 -2.23 12.30
C VAL A 127 -12.93 -1.71 11.26
N PHE A 128 -12.49 -0.78 10.41
CA PHE A 128 -13.35 -0.17 9.40
C PHE A 128 -13.78 -1.15 8.31
N ASP A 129 -12.96 -2.19 8.07
CA ASP A 129 -13.28 -3.28 7.16
C ASP A 129 -13.98 -4.48 7.84
N ASP A 130 -14.33 -4.38 9.13
CA ASP A 130 -15.12 -5.39 9.84
C ASP A 130 -16.53 -5.51 9.23
N PRO A 131 -17.05 -6.72 8.94
CA PRO A 131 -18.39 -6.92 8.40
C PRO A 131 -19.51 -6.21 9.18
N LEU A 132 -19.37 -6.11 10.51
CA LEU A 132 -20.34 -5.42 11.36
C LEU A 132 -20.33 -3.91 11.14
N VAL A 133 -19.16 -3.33 10.86
CA VAL A 133 -19.01 -1.91 10.50
C VAL A 133 -19.51 -1.67 9.09
N LEU A 134 -19.10 -2.51 8.14
CA LEU A 134 -19.50 -2.43 6.73
C LEU A 134 -21.02 -2.57 6.52
N ALA A 135 -21.73 -3.22 7.44
CA ALA A 135 -23.18 -3.33 7.38
C ALA A 135 -23.92 -1.99 7.55
N TRP A 136 -23.26 -0.95 8.06
CA TRP A 136 -23.87 0.37 8.28
C TRP A 136 -23.01 1.56 7.87
N LEU A 137 -21.70 1.42 7.66
CA LEU A 137 -20.84 2.51 7.23
C LEU A 137 -21.09 2.85 5.74
N ASP A 138 -21.23 4.13 5.41
CA ASP A 138 -21.38 4.57 4.02
C ASP A 138 -20.10 4.19 3.23
N PRO A 139 -20.22 3.61 2.02
CA PRO A 139 -19.08 3.42 1.13
C PRO A 139 -18.23 4.67 0.90
N ALA A 140 -18.83 5.87 0.92
CA ALA A 140 -18.10 7.14 0.80
C ALA A 140 -17.20 7.40 2.02
N ASP A 141 -17.73 7.24 3.23
CA ASP A 141 -16.98 7.39 4.49
C ASP A 141 -15.86 6.35 4.57
N ARG A 142 -16.14 5.11 4.14
CA ARG A 142 -15.12 4.06 4.03
C ARG A 142 -13.99 4.50 3.11
N ARG A 143 -14.28 5.07 1.94
CA ARG A 143 -13.24 5.57 1.04
C ARG A 143 -12.39 6.64 1.70
N GLU A 144 -13.00 7.58 2.42
CA GLU A 144 -12.30 8.65 3.13
C GLU A 144 -11.34 8.11 4.20
N VAL A 145 -11.78 7.15 5.01
CA VAL A 145 -10.92 6.45 5.99
C VAL A 145 -9.69 5.84 5.31
N HIS A 146 -9.89 5.14 4.19
CA HIS A 146 -8.80 4.54 3.41
C HIS A 146 -7.86 5.60 2.82
N VAL A 147 -8.38 6.77 2.42
CA VAL A 147 -7.57 7.93 1.96
C VAL A 147 -6.72 8.50 3.09
N VAL A 148 -7.32 8.74 4.26
CA VAL A 148 -6.60 9.25 5.44
C VAL A 148 -5.49 8.29 5.84
N ALA A 149 -5.79 7.00 5.97
CA ALA A 149 -4.79 5.99 6.33
C ALA A 149 -3.66 5.92 5.30
N TRP A 150 -4.00 5.99 4.00
CA TRP A 150 -3.00 6.05 2.93
C TRP A 150 -2.08 7.26 3.09
N GLN A 151 -2.64 8.45 3.35
CA GLN A 151 -1.85 9.67 3.50
C GLN A 151 -0.93 9.63 4.72
N LEU A 152 -1.39 9.09 5.85
CA LEU A 152 -0.56 8.90 7.05
C LEU A 152 0.63 7.96 6.76
N LEU A 153 0.38 6.83 6.10
CA LEU A 153 1.44 5.90 5.69
C LEU A 153 2.38 6.51 4.65
N ASP A 154 1.86 7.32 3.71
CA ASP A 154 2.67 8.05 2.72
C ASP A 154 3.57 9.10 3.39
N CYS A 155 3.10 9.78 4.44
CA CYS A 155 3.92 10.69 5.24
C CYS A 155 5.08 9.94 5.91
N LEU A 156 4.79 8.82 6.60
CA LEU A 156 5.83 7.98 7.21
C LEU A 156 6.84 7.48 6.18
N HIS A 157 6.34 6.99 5.05
CA HIS A 157 7.17 6.48 3.96
C HIS A 157 8.08 7.57 3.38
N ALA A 158 7.55 8.79 3.21
CA ALA A 158 8.30 9.93 2.72
C ALA A 158 9.48 10.33 3.62
N THR A 159 9.48 9.97 4.91
CA THR A 159 10.63 10.22 5.81
C THR A 159 11.79 9.24 5.60
N LEU A 160 11.57 8.08 4.97
CA LEU A 160 12.58 7.02 4.81
C LEU A 160 13.86 7.49 4.11
N PRO A 161 13.82 8.25 3.00
CA PRO A 161 15.03 8.71 2.32
C PRO A 161 15.90 9.60 3.22
N ALA A 162 15.31 10.57 3.92
CA ALA A 162 16.05 11.43 4.85
C ALA A 162 16.67 10.65 6.00
N ARG A 163 15.92 9.70 6.58
CA ARG A 163 16.44 8.81 7.64
C ARG A 163 17.59 7.94 7.15
N THR A 164 17.48 7.41 5.93
CA THR A 164 18.52 6.57 5.31
C THR A 164 19.79 7.38 5.08
N LEU A 165 19.67 8.64 4.65
CA LEU A 165 20.82 9.53 4.49
C LEU A 165 21.44 9.89 5.84
N LEU A 166 20.65 10.28 6.84
CA LEU A 166 21.15 10.58 8.18
C LEU A 166 21.80 9.37 8.86
N GLY A 167 21.33 8.16 8.58
CA GLY A 167 21.95 6.92 9.05
C GLY A 167 23.31 6.61 8.40
N ARG A 168 23.64 7.28 7.28
CA ARG A 168 24.93 7.16 6.57
C ARG A 168 25.90 8.31 6.89
N VAL A 169 25.46 9.33 7.62
CA VAL A 169 26.29 10.47 7.99
C VAL A 169 27.47 9.98 8.83
N MET A 170 28.69 10.39 8.45
CA MET A 170 29.90 10.03 9.17
C MET A 170 29.93 10.64 10.58
N PRO A 171 30.61 10.01 11.54
CA PRO A 171 30.71 10.50 12.92
C PRO A 171 31.25 11.94 13.01
N ASP A 172 32.16 12.31 12.11
CA ASP A 172 32.80 13.63 12.08
C ASP A 172 31.84 14.78 11.73
N LEU A 173 30.70 14.46 11.10
CA LEU A 173 29.62 15.40 10.77
C LEU A 173 28.47 15.33 11.79
N ALA A 174 28.57 14.49 12.83
CA ALA A 174 27.47 14.27 13.77
C ALA A 174 27.14 15.51 14.62
N ASP A 175 28.14 16.37 14.88
CA ASP A 175 28.02 17.64 15.61
C ASP A 175 27.80 18.85 14.68
N ASP A 176 27.64 18.61 13.37
CA ASP A 176 27.27 19.67 12.44
C ASP A 176 25.85 20.19 12.78
N GLY A 177 25.71 21.52 12.84
CA GLY A 177 24.43 22.18 13.08
C GLY A 177 23.36 21.78 12.06
N VAL A 178 23.76 21.47 10.82
CA VAL A 178 22.89 20.97 9.76
C VAL A 178 22.30 19.60 10.09
N VAL A 179 23.14 18.65 10.52
CA VAL A 179 22.73 17.27 10.84
C VAL A 179 21.84 17.28 12.08
N THR A 180 22.17 18.13 13.05
CA THR A 180 21.36 18.35 14.25
C THR A 180 19.97 18.92 13.91
N LEU A 181 19.91 19.94 13.04
CA LEU A 181 18.65 20.53 12.57
C LEU A 181 17.81 19.51 11.79
N ALA A 182 18.42 18.73 10.90
CA ALA A 182 17.73 17.70 10.15
C ALA A 182 17.12 16.61 11.05
N ARG A 183 17.85 16.16 12.08
CA ARG A 183 17.33 15.23 13.10
C ARG A 183 16.17 15.85 13.88
N TYR A 184 16.29 17.11 14.28
CA TYR A 184 15.22 17.84 14.97
C TYR A 184 13.95 17.92 14.13
N GLU A 185 14.07 18.28 12.84
CA GLU A 185 12.92 18.36 11.93
C GLU A 185 12.26 17.00 11.72
N LEU A 186 13.02 15.91 11.63
CA LEU A 186 12.43 14.56 11.55
C LEU A 186 11.66 14.18 12.82
N VAL A 187 12.20 14.47 14.01
CA VAL A 187 11.49 14.20 15.28
C VAL A 187 10.21 15.02 15.37
N ARG A 188 10.24 16.27 14.90
CA ARG A 188 9.06 17.14 14.83
C ARG A 188 8.00 16.57 13.89
N LEU A 189 8.39 16.14 12.68
CA LEU A 189 7.49 15.48 11.74
C LEU A 189 6.89 14.19 12.32
N ASP A 190 7.69 13.38 13.03
CA ASP A 190 7.19 12.16 13.68
C ASP A 190 6.11 12.46 14.72
N THR A 191 6.27 13.56 15.45
CA THR A 191 5.28 14.03 16.44
C THR A 191 4.00 14.53 15.75
N GLU A 192 4.12 15.25 14.65
CA GLU A 192 2.96 15.70 13.87
C GLU A 192 2.19 14.50 13.27
N ILE A 193 2.91 13.50 12.75
CA ILE A 193 2.32 12.26 12.23
C ILE A 193 1.69 11.44 13.36
N SER A 194 2.31 11.37 14.54
CA SER A 194 1.79 10.59 15.67
C SER A 194 0.41 11.10 16.10
N VAL A 195 0.21 12.42 16.14
CA VAL A 195 -1.09 13.04 16.45
C VAL A 195 -2.16 12.61 15.43
N GLY A 196 -1.81 12.55 14.14
CA GLY A 196 -2.72 12.07 13.10
C GLY A 196 -3.08 10.59 13.25
N VAL A 197 -2.09 9.76 13.59
CA VAL A 197 -2.29 8.32 13.86
C VAL A 197 -3.15 8.10 15.11
N GLU A 198 -2.91 8.82 16.20
CA GLU A 198 -3.71 8.75 17.42
C GLU A 198 -5.17 9.13 17.15
N ALA A 199 -5.42 10.25 16.47
CA ALA A 199 -6.79 10.65 16.10
C ALA A 199 -7.49 9.62 15.21
N PHE A 200 -6.75 8.98 14.29
CA PHE A 200 -7.27 7.90 13.47
C PHE A 200 -7.63 6.66 14.31
N CYS A 201 -6.77 6.27 15.24
CA CYS A 201 -6.99 5.16 16.16
C CYS A 201 -8.19 5.42 17.10
N ASP A 202 -8.31 6.62 17.66
CA ASP A 202 -9.45 7.03 18.50
C ASP A 202 -10.77 6.93 17.72
N THR A 203 -10.76 7.39 16.46
CA THR A 203 -11.93 7.28 15.59
C THR A 203 -12.29 5.81 15.34
N SER A 204 -11.29 4.95 15.11
CA SER A 204 -11.51 3.51 14.94
C SER A 204 -12.09 2.85 16.19
N ALA A 205 -11.64 3.25 17.39
CA ALA A 205 -12.14 2.75 18.66
C ALA A 205 -13.62 3.13 18.88
N LEU A 206 -13.97 4.38 18.58
CA LEU A 206 -15.37 4.84 18.61
C LEU A 206 -16.23 4.07 17.62
N VAL A 207 -15.76 3.86 16.39
CA VAL A 207 -16.49 3.09 15.36
C VAL A 207 -16.71 1.65 15.81
N ARG A 208 -15.73 1.00 16.42
CA ARG A 208 -15.87 -0.34 17.00
C ARG A 208 -16.94 -0.38 18.08
N GLU A 209 -16.92 0.57 19.02
CA GLU A 209 -17.91 0.68 20.09
C GLU A 209 -19.33 0.88 19.53
N LEU A 210 -19.46 1.73 18.51
CA LEU A 210 -20.73 1.99 17.84
C LEU A 210 -21.23 0.76 17.08
N ALA A 211 -20.35 0.02 16.40
CA ALA A 211 -20.74 -1.21 15.69
C ALA A 211 -21.40 -2.22 16.62
N VAL A 212 -20.86 -2.39 17.84
CA VAL A 212 -21.47 -3.24 18.88
C VAL A 212 -22.86 -2.73 19.27
N ARG A 213 -23.03 -1.42 19.43
CA ARG A 213 -24.29 -0.78 19.88
C ARG A 213 -25.37 -0.70 18.79
N ILE A 214 -25.00 -0.62 17.51
CA ILE A 214 -25.88 -0.46 16.34
C ILE A 214 -26.60 -1.77 15.97
N THR A 215 -26.16 -2.92 16.48
CA THR A 215 -26.83 -4.23 16.29
C THR A 215 -28.29 -4.25 16.75
N ALA A 216 -28.76 -3.25 17.52
CA ALA A 216 -30.18 -3.03 17.81
C ALA A 216 -30.90 -2.24 16.68
N PRO A 217 -31.82 -2.85 15.89
CA PRO A 217 -32.34 -2.26 14.65
C PRO A 217 -33.03 -0.89 14.78
N ARG A 218 -33.62 -0.57 15.94
CA ARG A 218 -34.31 0.71 16.18
C ARG A 218 -33.37 1.93 16.32
N ARG A 219 -32.06 1.73 16.49
CA ARG A 219 -31.08 2.81 16.73
C ARG A 219 -30.34 3.30 15.48
N ARG A 220 -30.50 2.65 14.33
CA ARG A 220 -29.71 2.90 13.10
C ARG A 220 -29.87 4.32 12.53
N VAL A 221 -31.10 4.84 12.48
CA VAL A 221 -31.39 6.16 11.85
C VAL A 221 -30.86 7.32 12.70
N ALA A 222 -31.01 7.26 14.03
CA ALA A 222 -30.50 8.30 14.94
C ALA A 222 -28.96 8.32 15.00
N LEU A 223 -28.31 7.15 14.88
CA LEU A 223 -26.86 7.05 14.85
C LEU A 223 -26.24 7.55 13.55
N HIS A 224 -26.90 7.38 12.40
CA HIS A 224 -26.44 7.95 11.13
C HIS A 224 -26.29 9.47 11.18
N ALA A 225 -27.19 10.17 11.88
CA ALA A 225 -27.07 11.61 12.11
C ALA A 225 -25.90 11.97 13.05
N GLY A 226 -25.59 11.11 14.03
CA GLY A 226 -24.46 11.28 14.95
C GLY A 226 -23.09 10.92 14.35
N LEU A 227 -23.04 9.99 13.39
CA LEU A 227 -21.81 9.62 12.67
C LEU A 227 -21.25 10.78 11.83
N ARG A 228 -22.11 11.65 11.29
CA ARG A 228 -21.67 12.92 10.66
C ARG A 228 -20.89 13.84 11.62
N CYS A 229 -21.00 13.62 12.93
CA CYS A 229 -20.24 14.36 13.95
C CYS A 229 -18.91 13.67 14.33
N LEU A 230 -18.68 12.41 13.95
CA LEU A 230 -17.35 11.79 14.01
C LEU A 230 -16.50 12.47 12.95
N ARG A 231 -15.79 13.52 13.35
CA ARG A 231 -14.79 14.13 12.49
C ARG A 231 -13.64 13.15 12.37
N LEU A 232 -13.59 12.43 11.26
CA LEU A 232 -12.32 11.93 10.76
C LEU A 232 -11.34 13.12 10.75
N PRO A 233 -10.05 12.91 11.07
CA PRO A 233 -9.07 13.97 10.95
C PRO A 233 -9.19 14.54 9.53
N THR A 234 -9.53 15.82 9.45
CA THR A 234 -9.96 16.45 8.20
C THR A 234 -8.90 16.22 7.13
N VAL A 235 -9.28 15.61 6.00
CA VAL A 235 -8.43 15.37 4.84
C VAL A 235 -7.49 16.54 4.47
N PRO A 236 -7.90 17.84 4.55
CA PRO A 236 -6.96 18.94 4.32
C PRO A 236 -5.80 18.98 5.32
N ALA A 237 -6.01 18.72 6.60
CA ALA A 237 -4.94 18.73 7.61
C ALA A 237 -3.89 17.64 7.33
N VAL A 238 -4.33 16.46 6.89
CA VAL A 238 -3.44 15.34 6.54
C VAL A 238 -2.76 15.57 5.18
N ALA A 239 -3.44 16.20 4.22
CA ALA A 239 -2.85 16.60 2.95
C ALA A 239 -1.82 17.73 3.10
N GLU A 240 -2.08 18.70 3.97
CA GLU A 240 -1.14 19.76 4.36
C GLU A 240 0.08 19.17 5.04
N LEU A 241 -0.13 18.28 6.02
CA LEU A 241 0.96 17.54 6.67
C LEU A 241 1.81 16.77 5.65
N ARG A 242 1.18 16.12 4.68
CA ARG A 242 1.88 15.38 3.62
C ARG A 242 2.79 16.27 2.77
N GLU A 243 2.29 17.41 2.31
CA GLU A 243 3.07 18.31 1.47
C GLU A 243 4.19 18.98 2.28
N ASP A 244 3.93 19.30 3.55
CA ASP A 244 4.93 19.82 4.48
C ASP A 244 6.05 18.81 4.73
N VAL A 245 5.72 17.55 5.06
CA VAL A 245 6.70 16.44 5.20
C VAL A 245 7.58 16.34 3.96
N ARG A 246 6.99 16.34 2.76
CA ARG A 246 7.75 16.27 1.49
C ARG A 246 8.66 17.46 1.28
N SER A 247 8.16 18.66 1.52
CA SER A 247 8.92 19.90 1.40
C SER A 247 10.14 19.88 2.32
N ARG A 248 9.94 19.52 3.58
CA ARG A 248 11.01 19.45 4.59
C ARG A 248 12.00 18.33 4.32
N VAL A 249 11.55 17.15 3.90
CA VAL A 249 12.44 16.05 3.49
C VAL A 249 13.32 16.48 2.32
N ARG A 250 12.76 17.13 1.29
CA ARG A 250 13.54 17.68 0.17
C ARG A 250 14.56 18.72 0.64
N ALA A 251 14.16 19.61 1.54
CA ALA A 251 15.07 20.60 2.12
C ALA A 251 16.22 19.92 2.88
N VAL A 252 15.93 18.92 3.73
CA VAL A 252 16.94 18.13 4.42
C VAL A 252 17.90 17.45 3.44
N GLN A 253 17.37 16.84 2.38
CA GLN A 253 18.20 16.21 1.34
C GLN A 253 19.14 17.21 0.66
N GLN A 254 18.60 18.35 0.21
CA GLN A 254 19.40 19.39 -0.45
C GLN A 254 20.53 19.90 0.45
N VAL A 255 20.26 20.11 1.74
CA VAL A 255 21.29 20.59 2.66
C VAL A 255 22.34 19.51 2.94
N LEU A 256 21.95 18.23 3.06
CA LEU A 256 22.90 17.12 3.21
C LEU A 256 23.77 16.90 1.97
N ASP A 257 23.20 17.07 0.77
CA ASP A 257 23.93 17.00 -0.49
C ASP A 257 24.98 18.13 -0.59
N LEU A 258 24.62 19.35 -0.20
CA LEU A 258 25.52 20.50 -0.16
C LEU A 258 26.64 20.35 0.89
N ALA A 259 26.39 19.62 1.98
CA ALA A 259 27.37 19.32 3.02
C ALA A 259 28.40 18.24 2.61
N GLY A 260 28.34 17.75 1.36
CA GLY A 260 29.35 16.82 0.82
C GLY A 260 29.17 15.36 1.25
N THR A 261 27.93 14.93 1.57
CA THR A 261 27.64 13.52 1.90
C THR A 261 27.40 12.63 0.67
N THR A 262 27.71 13.12 -0.54
CA THR A 262 27.80 12.29 -1.74
C THR A 262 29.19 11.66 -1.83
N PRO A 263 29.31 10.33 -2.07
CA PRO A 263 30.59 9.73 -2.42
C PRO A 263 31.13 10.26 -3.75
#